data_AF-A0AAU8MZ87-F1
#
_entry.id   AF-A0AAU8MZ87-F1
#
_cell.length_a   1.000
_cell.length_b   1.000
_cell.length_c   1.000
_cell.angle_alpha   90.00
_cell.angle_beta   90.00
_cell.angle_gamma   90.00
#
_symmetry.space_group_name_H-M   'P 1'
#
loop_
_entity.id
_entity.type
_entity.pdbx_description
1 polymer ?
#
loop_
_entity_poly.entity_id
_entity_poly.type
_entity_poly.pdbx_seq_one_letter_code
_entity_poly.pdbx_strand_id
1 'polypeptide(L)' 'MHRTRAELDGDLCQLRAALPLWRRHWRDDEVFWSRVDSLVERLLTVTPRPERGHVVSHINHILASQGLEHAPYE' A
#
# COMPACT_ATOMS: atom_id res chain seq x y z
N MET A 1 -2.52 -19.10 4.71
CA MET A 1 -3.85 -18.86 4.09
C MET A 1 -3.74 -17.57 3.30
N HIS A 2 -4.21 -17.56 2.05
CA HIS A 2 -4.20 -16.35 1.21
C HIS A 2 -5.49 -15.55 1.45
N ARG A 3 -5.39 -14.22 1.42
CA ARG A 3 -6.57 -13.34 1.52
C ARG A 3 -7.40 -13.41 0.24
N THR A 4 -8.71 -13.33 0.41
CA THR A 4 -9.67 -13.15 -0.69
C THR A 4 -9.55 -11.75 -1.27
N ARG A 5 -10.06 -11.57 -2.49
CA ARG A 5 -10.06 -10.26 -3.16
C ARG A 5 -10.77 -9.17 -2.35
N ALA A 6 -11.92 -9.49 -1.74
CA ALA A 6 -12.67 -8.54 -0.91
C ALA A 6 -11.88 -8.10 0.34
N GLU A 7 -11.12 -9.00 0.94
CA GLU A 7 -10.23 -8.66 2.07
C GLU A 7 -9.09 -7.75 1.62
N LEU A 8 -8.48 -8.03 0.46
CA LEU A 8 -7.42 -7.20 -0.12
C LEU A 8 -7.93 -5.80 -0.47
N ASP A 9 -9.11 -5.69 -1.07
CA ASP A 9 -9.75 -4.39 -1.34
C ASP A 9 -10.02 -3.62 -0.05
N GLY A 10 -10.45 -4.32 1.01
CA GLY A 10 -10.59 -3.75 2.35
C GLY A 10 -9.28 -3.19 2.90
N ASP A 11 -8.18 -3.94 2.78
CA ASP A 11 -6.85 -3.49 3.21
C ASP A 11 -6.37 -2.28 2.40
N LEU A 12 -6.61 -2.26 1.08
CA LEU A 12 -6.24 -1.15 0.20
C LEU A 12 -7.05 0.12 0.51
N CYS A 13 -8.34 -0.03 0.82
CA CYS A 13 -9.17 1.06 1.32
C CYS A 13 -8.64 1.64 2.65
N GLN A 14 -8.23 0.78 3.58
CA GLN A 14 -7.62 1.21 4.84
C GLN A 14 -6.30 1.94 4.61
N LEU A 15 -5.44 1.41 3.72
CA LEU A 15 -4.18 2.05 3.35
C LEU A 15 -4.40 3.46 2.79
N ARG A 16 -5.34 3.60 1.85
CA ARG A 16 -5.70 4.89 1.26
C ARG A 16 -6.11 5.91 2.33
N ALA A 17 -6.88 5.50 3.33
CA ALA A 17 -7.33 6.37 4.41
C ALA A 17 -6.22 6.70 5.43
N ALA A 18 -5.28 5.77 5.65
CA ALA A 18 -4.21 5.91 6.62
C ALA A 18 -3.04 6.80 6.13
N LEU A 19 -2.71 6.73 4.84
CA LEU A 19 -1.54 7.43 4.25
C LEU A 19 -1.49 8.94 4.57
N PRO A 20 -2.57 9.73 4.46
CA PRO A 20 -2.52 11.16 4.80
C PRO A 20 -2.29 11.40 6.30
N LEU A 21 -2.80 10.51 7.16
CA LEU A 21 -2.61 10.59 8.61
C LEU A 21 -1.17 10.26 8.98
N TRP A 22 -0.62 9.22 8.36
CA TRP A 22 0.77 8.80 8.52
C TRP A 22 1.73 9.88 8.03
N ARG A 23 1.45 10.50 6.89
CA ARG A 23 2.25 11.61 6.36
C ARG A 23 2.28 12.83 7.28
N ARG A 24 1.17 13.11 7.98
CA ARG A 24 1.10 14.18 8.98
C ARG A 24 1.84 13.83 10.27
N HIS A 25 1.79 12.56 10.65
CA HIS A 25 2.39 12.08 11.90
C HIS A 25 3.91 11.89 11.77
N TRP A 26 4.38 11.35 10.66
CA TRP A 26 5.79 11.18 10.34
C TRP A 26 6.23 12.24 9.34
N ARG A 27 6.86 13.29 9.86
CA ARG A 27 7.45 14.36 9.06
C ARG A 27 8.72 13.94 8.33
N ASP A 28 9.35 12.88 8.80
CA ASP A 28 10.53 12.29 8.18
C ASP A 28 10.11 11.33 7.06
N ASP A 29 10.62 11.59 5.86
CA ASP A 29 10.25 10.84 4.65
C ASP A 29 10.81 9.42 4.67
N GLU A 30 12.02 9.20 5.22
CA GLU A 30 12.61 7.85 5.31
C GLU A 30 11.79 6.98 6.27
N VAL A 31 11.39 7.53 7.43
CA VAL A 31 10.54 6.82 8.39
C VAL A 31 9.16 6.56 7.80
N PHE A 32 8.58 7.53 7.09
CA PHE A 32 7.29 7.36 6.42
C PHE A 32 7.34 6.23 5.39
N TRP A 33 8.32 6.26 4.48
CA TRP A 33 8.43 5.28 3.42
C TRP A 33 8.77 3.88 3.93
N SER A 34 9.68 3.77 4.90
CA SER A 34 10.01 2.48 5.54
C SER A 34 8.77 1.78 6.12
N ARG A 35 7.81 2.54 6.67
CA ARG A 35 6.55 2.02 7.21
C ARG A 35 5.58 1.61 6.10
N VAL A 36 5.47 2.41 5.04
CA VAL A 36 4.64 2.08 3.87
C VAL A 36 5.16 0.82 3.19
N ASP A 37 6.46 0.73 2.94
CA ASP A 37 7.11 -0.43 2.31
C ASP A 37 6.90 -1.71 3.12
N SER A 38 7.10 -1.65 4.43
CA SER A 38 6.86 -2.80 5.32
C SER A 38 5.41 -3.30 5.25
N LEU A 39 4.44 -2.40 5.12
CA LEU A 39 3.03 -2.77 4.99
C LEU A 39 2.72 -3.35 3.60
N VAL A 40 3.25 -2.73 2.55
CA VAL A 40 3.10 -3.20 1.17
C VAL A 40 3.70 -4.60 1.02
N GLU A 41 4.91 -4.85 1.51
CA GLU A 41 5.56 -6.16 1.48
C GLU A 41 4.71 -7.23 2.19
N ARG A 42 4.17 -6.89 3.37
CA ARG A 42 3.29 -7.79 4.12
C ARG A 42 2.00 -8.08 3.35
N LEU A 43 1.40 -7.07 2.71
CA LEU A 43 0.21 -7.24 1.88
C LEU A 43 0.51 -8.16 0.69
N LEU A 44 1.63 -7.95 0.00
CA LEU A 44 2.03 -8.76 -1.15
C LEU A 44 2.36 -10.20 -0.76
N THR A 45 2.84 -10.45 0.45
CA THR A 45 3.10 -11.80 0.98
C THR A 45 1.81 -12.60 1.16
N VAL A 46 0.73 -11.96 1.62
CA VAL A 46 -0.58 -12.62 1.82
C VAL A 46 -1.46 -12.61 0.57
N THR A 47 -1.09 -11.82 -0.44
CA THR A 47 -1.79 -11.72 -1.73
C THR A 47 -1.49 -12.93 -2.62
N PRO A 48 -2.52 -13.69 -3.04
CA PRO A 48 -2.32 -14.79 -3.98
C PRO A 48 -1.84 -14.26 -5.35
N ARG A 49 -0.97 -15.02 -6.03
CA ARG A 49 -0.37 -14.64 -7.33
C ARG A 49 -1.33 -14.02 -8.35
N PRO A 50 -2.54 -14.55 -8.62
CA PRO A 50 -3.45 -13.95 -9.61
C PRO A 50 -3.89 -12.53 -9.26
N GLU A 51 -3.92 -12.16 -7.98
CA GLU A 51 -4.35 -10.83 -7.53
C GLU A 51 -3.18 -9.84 -7.36
N ARG A 52 -1.91 -10.31 -7.41
CA ARG A 52 -0.74 -9.45 -7.17
C ARG A 52 -0.68 -8.24 -8.10
N GLY A 53 -0.92 -8.44 -9.40
CA GLY A 53 -0.89 -7.33 -10.37
C GLY A 53 -1.98 -6.29 -10.11
N HIS A 54 -3.14 -6.72 -9.64
CA HIS A 54 -4.24 -5.84 -9.25
C HIS A 54 -3.87 -5.03 -8.00
N VAL A 55 -3.37 -5.70 -6.97
CA VAL A 55 -2.96 -5.06 -5.70
C VAL A 55 -1.84 -4.05 -5.93
N VAL A 56 -0.78 -4.42 -6.65
CA VAL A 56 0.35 -3.53 -6.99
C VAL A 56 -0.12 -2.30 -7.77
N SER A 57 -0.94 -2.51 -8.81
CA SER A 57 -1.49 -1.38 -9.59
C SER A 57 -2.34 -0.44 -8.73
N HIS A 58 -3.13 -0.98 -7.81
CA HIS A 58 -3.99 -0.18 -6.94
C HIS A 58 -3.15 0.61 -5.93
N ILE A 59 -2.10 0.02 -5.34
CA ILE A 59 -1.18 0.73 -4.44
C ILE A 59 -0.51 1.90 -5.16
N ASN A 60 0.07 1.65 -6.34
CA ASN A 60 0.71 2.69 -7.14
C ASN A 60 -0.28 3.82 -7.49
N HIS A 61 -1.53 3.46 -7.83
CA HIS A 61 -2.59 4.44 -8.06
C HIS A 61 -2.94 5.26 -6.81
N ILE A 62 -3.04 4.62 -5.64
CA ILE A 62 -3.31 5.30 -4.36
C ILE A 62 -2.21 6.33 -4.07
N LEU A 63 -0.94 5.93 -4.16
CA LEU A 63 0.19 6.82 -3.91
C LEU A 63 0.19 8.03 -4.86
N ALA A 64 0.06 7.77 -6.16
CA ALA A 64 -0.02 8.82 -7.17
C ALA A 64 -1.21 9.78 -6.94
N SER A 65 -2.39 9.26 -6.58
CA SER A 65 -3.58 10.06 -6.33
C SER A 65 -3.44 11.00 -5.12
N GLN A 66 -2.52 10.71 -4.21
CA GLN A 66 -2.22 11.51 -3.02
C GLN A 66 -0.99 12.40 -3.21
N GLY A 67 -0.39 12.42 -4.40
CA GLY A 67 0.82 13.18 -4.70
C GLY A 67 2.07 12.66 -3.97
N LEU A 68 2.10 11.37 -3.63
CA LEU A 68 3.24 10.74 -3.00
C LEU A 68 4.17 10.15 -4.07
N GLU A 69 5.38 10.71 -4.18
CA GLU A 69 6.39 10.28 -5.14
C GLU A 69 7.25 9.16 -4.54
N HIS A 70 7.04 7.94 -5.03
CA HIS A 70 7.82 6.75 -4.67
C HIS A 70 8.13 5.93 -5.92
N ALA A 71 9.18 5.12 -5.86
CA ALA A 71 9.42 4.12 -6.89
C ALA A 71 8.19 3.20 -7.01
N PRO A 72 7.71 2.89 -8.23
CA PRO A 72 6.56 2.02 -8.40
C PRO A 72 6.89 0.62 -7.85
N TYR A 73 5.93 0.01 -7.16
CA TYR A 73 6.07 -1.39 -6.73
C TYR A 73 5.90 -2.35 -7.91
N GLU A 74 6.55 -3.52 -7.82
CA GLU A 74 6.57 -4.61 -8.81
C GLU A 74 6.08 -5.96 -8.24
#